data_AF-A0A3C1RZQ8-F1
#
_entry.id   AF-A0A3C1RZQ8-F1
#
_cell.length_a   1.000
_cell.length_b   1.000
_cell.length_c   1.000
_cell.angle_alpha   90.00
_cell.angle_beta   90.00
_cell.angle_gamma   90.00
#
_symmetry.space_group_name_H-M   'P 1'
#
loop_
_entity.id
_entity.type
_entity.pdbx_description
1 polymer ?
#
loop_
_entity_poly.entity_id
_entity_poly.type
_entity_poly.pdbx_seq_one_letter_code
_entity_poly.pdbx_strand_id
1 'polypeptide(L)'
;MTKLPDNPLVSELFKAVHGKKDKKGKADLLTQYKRDDVKALLIWNFDKQIRSAIPEGEVPYKKNDSPINSGGHTRLIHEWRTLYNYVRGGNDKISQMKRETMFIQLLEGLHESEAELLMLVKDKKLQSKYRITRALVEDVFKDIVWRDK
;
A
#
# COMPACT_ATOMS: atom_id res chain seq x y z
N MET A 1 19.46 -10.62 9.07
CA MET A 1 18.37 -10.07 8.22
C MET A 1 18.92 -9.96 6.82
N THR A 2 18.35 -10.69 5.87
CA THR A 2 18.72 -10.59 4.45
C THR A 2 18.55 -9.13 4.02
N LYS A 3 19.54 -8.58 3.31
CA LYS A 3 19.48 -7.22 2.77
C LYS A 3 18.28 -7.17 1.79
N LEU A 4 17.41 -6.18 1.92
CA LEU A 4 16.35 -5.93 0.94
C LEU A 4 17.00 -5.70 -0.44
N PRO A 5 16.40 -6.19 -1.54
CA PRO A 5 16.86 -5.84 -2.88
C PRO A 5 16.71 -4.33 -3.12
N ASP A 6 17.35 -3.79 -4.16
CA ASP A 6 17.32 -2.34 -4.45
C ASP A 6 15.89 -1.83 -4.72
N ASN A 7 15.05 -2.67 -5.30
CA ASN A 7 13.65 -2.37 -5.57
C ASN A 7 12.74 -3.47 -5.02
N PRO A 8 12.49 -3.52 -3.69
CA PRO A 8 11.64 -4.54 -3.08
C PRO A 8 10.16 -4.30 -3.40
N LEU A 9 9.32 -5.32 -3.20
CA LEU A 9 7.87 -5.10 -3.08
C LEU A 9 7.57 -4.16 -1.91
N VAL A 10 6.45 -3.44 -1.96
CA VAL A 10 6.06 -2.57 -0.83
C VAL A 10 5.80 -3.43 0.41
N SER A 11 5.20 -4.61 0.23
CA SER A 11 4.94 -5.58 1.29
C SER A 11 6.24 -6.10 1.96
N GLU A 12 7.30 -6.32 1.18
CA GLU A 12 8.63 -6.70 1.69
C GLU A 12 9.26 -5.56 2.51
N LEU A 13 9.21 -4.32 2.01
CA LEU A 13 9.67 -3.15 2.74
C LEU A 13 8.93 -3.00 4.06
N PHE A 14 7.59 -3.07 4.04
CA PHE A 14 6.78 -2.90 5.24
C PHE A 14 7.00 -4.04 6.24
N LYS A 15 7.24 -5.27 5.77
CA LYS A 15 7.64 -6.40 6.63
C LYS A 15 9.00 -6.15 7.29
N ALA A 16 9.98 -5.63 6.54
CA ALA A 16 11.28 -5.27 7.10
C ALA A 16 11.19 -4.15 8.13
N VAL A 17 10.41 -3.10 7.85
CA VAL A 17 10.13 -2.00 8.79
C VAL A 17 9.41 -2.51 10.03
N HIS A 18 8.39 -3.37 9.87
CA HIS A 18 7.73 -4.04 10.98
C HIS A 18 8.73 -4.79 11.86
N GLY A 19 9.74 -5.44 11.28
CA GLY A 19 10.76 -6.22 11.99
C GLY A 19 11.77 -5.39 12.81
N LYS A 20 11.93 -4.10 12.53
CA LYS A 20 12.82 -3.22 13.32
C LYS A 20 12.21 -2.93 14.70
N LYS A 21 13.06 -2.95 15.74
CA LYS A 21 12.63 -2.79 17.14
C LYS A 21 12.40 -1.32 17.49
N ASP A 22 13.34 -0.46 17.13
CA ASP A 22 13.34 0.95 17.48
C ASP A 22 12.79 1.84 16.35
N LYS A 23 12.38 3.06 16.71
CA LYS A 23 11.81 4.05 15.78
C LYS A 23 12.85 4.51 14.74
N LYS A 24 14.12 4.62 15.11
CA LYS A 24 15.19 5.10 14.23
C LYS A 24 15.43 4.13 13.08
N GLY A 25 15.61 2.84 13.36
CA GLY A 25 15.80 1.81 12.34
C GLY A 25 14.61 1.65 11.39
N LYS A 26 13.40 1.94 11.87
CA LYS A 26 12.21 2.03 11.01
C LYS A 26 12.27 3.24 10.08
N ALA A 27 12.61 4.40 10.63
CA ALA A 27 12.76 5.64 9.87
C ALA A 27 13.87 5.54 8.81
N ASP A 28 15.01 4.96 9.18
CA ASP A 28 16.16 4.75 8.28
C ASP A 28 15.77 3.87 7.09
N LEU A 29 15.05 2.77 7.32
CA LEU A 29 14.55 1.91 6.24
C LEU A 29 13.54 2.62 5.32
N LEU A 30 12.54 3.31 5.89
CA LEU A 30 11.58 4.06 5.08
C LEU A 30 12.24 5.20 4.29
N THR A 31 13.29 5.82 4.86
CA THR A 31 14.08 6.86 4.21
C THR A 31 14.93 6.29 3.08
N GLN A 32 15.57 5.14 3.29
CA GLN A 32 16.37 4.45 2.27
C GLN A 32 15.52 4.07 1.05
N TYR A 33 14.29 3.62 1.27
CA TYR A 33 13.35 3.23 0.21
C TYR A 33 12.23 4.27 0.04
N LYS A 34 12.57 5.56 0.06
CA LYS A 34 11.62 6.65 -0.12
C LYS A 34 11.13 6.71 -1.57
N ARG A 35 9.99 6.07 -1.86
CA ARG A 35 9.38 5.96 -3.19
C ARG A 35 7.93 6.45 -3.20
N ASP A 36 7.42 6.82 -4.37
CA ASP A 36 6.07 7.39 -4.50
C ASP A 36 4.95 6.36 -4.33
N ASP A 37 5.17 5.10 -4.72
CA ASP A 37 4.24 4.00 -4.46
C ASP A 37 4.04 3.76 -2.95
N VAL A 38 5.14 3.81 -2.19
CA VAL A 38 5.13 3.72 -0.73
C VAL A 38 4.36 4.90 -0.14
N LYS A 39 4.66 6.13 -0.58
CA LYS A 39 3.96 7.33 -0.12
C LYS A 39 2.46 7.24 -0.38
N ALA A 40 2.05 6.88 -1.59
CA ALA A 40 0.65 6.81 -1.98
C ALA A 40 -0.15 5.87 -1.05
N LEU A 41 0.40 4.71 -0.72
CA LEU A 41 -0.23 3.75 0.18
C LEU A 41 -0.28 4.25 1.63
N LEU A 42 0.78 4.91 2.12
CA LEU A 42 0.79 5.50 3.46
C LEU A 42 -0.21 6.65 3.59
N ILE A 43 -0.31 7.51 2.57
CA ILE A 43 -1.30 8.59 2.49
C ILE A 43 -2.71 7.98 2.48
N TRP A 44 -2.97 7.03 1.58
CA TRP A 44 -4.26 6.36 1.51
C TRP A 44 -4.59 5.62 2.81
N ASN A 45 -3.63 5.11 3.58
CA ASN A 45 -3.92 4.50 4.87
C ASN A 45 -4.13 5.51 6.02
N PHE A 46 -3.36 6.59 6.11
CA PHE A 46 -3.29 7.42 7.33
C PHE A 46 -4.03 8.75 7.28
N ASP A 47 -4.33 9.26 6.08
CA ASP A 47 -5.11 10.49 5.92
C ASP A 47 -6.60 10.17 6.13
N LYS A 48 -7.23 10.72 7.17
CA LYS A 48 -8.63 10.39 7.53
C LYS A 48 -9.66 10.95 6.54
N GLN A 49 -9.32 11.97 5.76
CA GLN A 49 -10.23 12.53 4.76
C GLN A 49 -10.23 11.74 3.45
N ILE A 50 -9.18 10.96 3.17
CA ILE A 50 -9.15 10.07 2.00
C ILE A 50 -10.03 8.85 2.28
N ARG A 51 -11.22 8.78 1.67
CA ARG A 51 -12.13 7.64 1.82
C ARG A 51 -12.06 6.72 0.61
N SER A 52 -12.09 5.41 0.85
CA SER A 52 -12.18 4.40 -0.21
C SER A 52 -13.54 4.48 -0.91
N ALA A 53 -13.53 4.31 -2.22
CA ALA A 53 -14.72 4.23 -3.07
C ALA A 53 -15.13 2.78 -3.37
N ILE A 54 -14.49 1.83 -2.72
CA ILE A 54 -14.79 0.40 -2.75
C ILE A 54 -15.25 -0.04 -1.35
N PRO A 55 -16.05 -1.11 -1.23
CA PRO A 55 -16.52 -1.60 0.07
C PRO A 55 -15.38 -1.96 1.03
N GLU A 56 -15.62 -1.71 2.33
CA GLU A 56 -14.73 -2.19 3.40
C GLU A 56 -14.87 -3.70 3.59
N GLY A 57 -13.87 -4.32 4.23
CA GLY A 57 -13.88 -5.74 4.53
C GLY A 57 -13.19 -6.60 3.47
N GLU A 58 -13.31 -7.92 3.62
CA GLU A 58 -12.67 -8.88 2.73
C GLU A 58 -13.31 -8.86 1.35
N VAL A 59 -12.46 -8.89 0.33
CA VAL A 59 -12.86 -9.03 -1.07
C VAL A 59 -12.38 -10.41 -1.49
N PRO A 60 -13.26 -11.28 -2.01
CA PRO A 60 -12.83 -12.56 -2.57
C PRO A 60 -12.11 -12.31 -3.90
N TYR A 61 -10.90 -12.84 -4.05
CA TYR A 61 -10.12 -12.81 -5.28
C TYR A 61 -9.22 -14.05 -5.36
N LYS A 62 -8.84 -14.45 -6.58
CA LYS A 62 -7.83 -15.50 -6.76
C LYS A 62 -6.44 -14.94 -6.44
N LYS A 63 -5.82 -15.41 -5.36
CA LYS A 63 -4.45 -15.01 -5.01
C LYS A 63 -3.46 -15.41 -6.10
N ASN A 64 -2.50 -14.53 -6.39
CA ASN A 64 -1.36 -14.84 -7.24
C ASN A 64 -0.15 -15.20 -6.36
N ASP A 65 0.19 -16.47 -6.37
CA ASP A 65 1.28 -17.11 -5.62
C ASP A 65 2.56 -17.28 -6.46
N SER A 66 2.63 -16.64 -7.63
CA SER A 66 3.83 -16.64 -8.46
C SER A 66 5.05 -16.17 -7.66
N PRO A 67 6.20 -16.86 -7.74
CA PRO A 67 7.36 -16.52 -6.94
C PRO A 67 7.80 -15.07 -7.15
N ILE A 68 8.24 -14.41 -6.08
CA ILE A 68 8.82 -13.07 -6.15
C ILE A 68 9.99 -13.08 -7.15
N ASN A 69 10.02 -12.12 -8.08
CA ASN A 69 10.99 -11.99 -9.18
C ASN A 69 10.87 -13.01 -10.33
N SER A 70 9.79 -13.79 -10.40
CA SER A 70 9.52 -14.67 -11.55
C SER A 70 8.95 -13.94 -12.77
N GLY A 71 8.45 -12.72 -12.59
CA GLY A 71 7.68 -11.99 -13.61
C GLY A 71 6.22 -12.43 -13.74
N GLY A 72 5.77 -13.43 -12.96
CA GLY A 72 4.39 -13.94 -12.98
C GLY A 72 3.35 -13.09 -12.23
N HIS A 73 3.77 -11.96 -11.67
CA HIS A 73 2.88 -11.05 -10.93
C HIS A 73 3.20 -9.59 -11.26
N THR A 74 2.17 -8.75 -11.19
CA THR A 74 2.30 -7.29 -11.20
C THR A 74 2.82 -6.80 -9.85
N ARG A 75 3.29 -5.54 -9.80
CA ARG A 75 3.83 -4.92 -8.59
C ARG A 75 3.17 -3.58 -8.32
N LEU A 76 2.95 -3.22 -7.04
CA LEU A 76 2.38 -1.93 -6.64
C LEU A 76 3.17 -0.72 -7.17
N ILE A 77 4.49 -0.86 -7.35
CA ILE A 77 5.33 0.20 -7.94
C ILE A 77 4.92 0.58 -9.37
N HIS A 78 4.25 -0.32 -10.10
CA HIS A 78 3.73 -0.04 -11.45
C HIS A 78 2.26 0.41 -11.41
N GLU A 79 1.51 0.03 -10.38
CA GLU A 79 0.07 0.26 -10.28
C GLU A 79 -0.32 1.48 -9.43
N TRP A 80 0.58 2.04 -8.62
CA TRP A 80 0.21 3.06 -7.63
C TRP A 80 -0.50 4.29 -8.23
N ARG A 81 -0.16 4.65 -9.48
CA ARG A 81 -0.77 5.78 -10.19
C ARG A 81 -2.22 5.53 -10.55
N THR A 82 -2.68 4.28 -10.60
CA THR A 82 -4.08 3.92 -10.90
C THR A 82 -4.94 3.84 -9.64
N LEU A 83 -4.33 3.87 -8.43
CA LEU A 83 -5.06 3.70 -7.17
C LEU A 83 -6.07 4.82 -6.87
N TYR A 84 -5.93 6.00 -7.47
CA TYR A 84 -6.93 7.06 -7.38
C TYR A 84 -8.31 6.62 -7.90
N ASN A 85 -8.38 5.60 -8.75
CA ASN A 85 -9.62 4.99 -9.19
C ASN A 85 -10.40 4.32 -8.05
N TYR A 86 -9.77 4.04 -6.91
CA TYR A 86 -10.40 3.37 -5.75
C TYR A 86 -10.64 4.33 -4.58
N VAL A 87 -10.42 5.63 -4.77
CA VAL A 87 -10.61 6.68 -3.77
C VAL A 87 -11.77 7.60 -4.18
N ARG A 88 -12.56 8.05 -3.21
CA ARG A 88 -13.67 9.01 -3.41
C ARG A 88 -13.13 10.36 -3.89
N GLY A 89 -13.72 10.93 -4.94
CA GLY A 89 -13.24 12.18 -5.54
C GLY A 89 -11.96 12.01 -6.37
N GLY A 90 -11.49 10.79 -6.58
CA GLY A 90 -10.36 10.50 -7.47
C GLY A 90 -10.79 10.37 -8.92
N ASN A 91 -11.62 9.36 -9.21
CA ASN A 91 -12.23 9.18 -10.52
C ASN A 91 -13.73 8.90 -10.38
N ASP A 92 -14.54 9.95 -10.40
CA ASP A 92 -15.99 9.84 -10.18
C ASP A 92 -16.75 9.39 -11.44
N LYS A 93 -16.07 9.26 -12.58
CA LYS A 93 -16.67 8.77 -13.83
C LYS A 93 -16.84 7.25 -13.87
N ILE A 94 -16.13 6.50 -13.02
CA ILE A 94 -16.21 5.04 -12.96
C ILE A 94 -17.39 4.62 -12.07
N SER A 95 -18.29 3.82 -12.63
CA SER A 95 -19.41 3.22 -11.89
C SER A 95 -18.92 2.30 -10.76
N GLN A 96 -19.71 2.18 -9.69
CA GLN A 96 -19.36 1.36 -8.53
C GLN A 96 -19.02 -0.08 -8.92
N MET A 97 -19.87 -0.71 -9.73
CA MET A 97 -19.67 -2.07 -10.22
C MET A 97 -18.36 -2.23 -10.99
N LYS A 98 -18.05 -1.30 -11.92
CA LYS A 98 -16.81 -1.35 -12.69
C LYS A 98 -15.57 -1.17 -11.80
N ARG A 99 -15.66 -0.30 -10.80
CA ARG A 99 -14.59 -0.05 -9.83
C ARG A 99 -14.27 -1.30 -9.02
N GLU A 100 -15.29 -2.01 -8.54
CA GLU A 100 -15.12 -3.27 -7.81
C GLU A 100 -14.52 -4.37 -8.69
N THR A 101 -14.99 -4.52 -9.94
CA THR A 101 -14.38 -5.45 -10.89
C THR A 101 -12.90 -5.13 -11.16
N MET A 102 -12.56 -3.86 -11.39
CA MET A 102 -11.16 -3.44 -11.60
C MET A 102 -10.30 -3.70 -10.36
N PHE A 103 -10.86 -3.51 -9.17
CA PHE A 103 -10.15 -3.76 -7.92
C PHE A 103 -9.83 -5.25 -7.75
N ILE A 104 -10.80 -6.14 -8.02
CA ILE A 104 -10.57 -7.59 -8.02
C ILE A 104 -9.46 -7.95 -9.02
N GLN A 105 -9.53 -7.46 -10.26
CA GLN A 105 -8.52 -7.71 -11.29
C GLN A 105 -7.11 -7.23 -10.86
N LEU A 106 -7.02 -6.09 -10.20
CA LEU A 106 -5.77 -5.59 -9.63
C LEU A 106 -5.23 -6.56 -8.55
N LEU A 107 -6.08 -7.01 -7.62
CA LEU A 107 -5.68 -7.94 -6.57
C LEU A 107 -5.21 -9.30 -7.14
N GLU A 108 -5.87 -9.80 -8.18
CA GLU A 108 -5.50 -11.05 -8.86
C GLU A 108 -4.20 -10.91 -9.67
N GLY A 109 -3.87 -9.71 -10.13
CA GLY A 109 -2.61 -9.43 -10.81
C GLY A 109 -1.42 -9.26 -9.87
N LEU A 110 -1.63 -8.66 -8.69
CA LEU A 110 -0.58 -8.41 -7.70
C LEU A 110 -0.12 -9.71 -7.02
N HIS A 111 1.16 -9.75 -6.61
CA HIS A 111 1.64 -10.78 -5.68
C HIS A 111 0.76 -10.80 -4.41
N GLU A 112 0.45 -11.98 -3.88
CA GLU A 112 -0.50 -12.15 -2.77
C GLU A 112 -0.22 -11.24 -1.56
N SER A 113 1.06 -10.99 -1.25
CA SER A 113 1.46 -10.12 -0.14
C SER A 113 1.21 -8.63 -0.40
N GLU A 114 1.24 -8.19 -1.67
CA GLU A 114 0.90 -6.83 -2.07
C GLU A 114 -0.63 -6.65 -2.17
N ALA A 115 -1.35 -7.68 -2.63
CA ALA A 115 -2.81 -7.69 -2.61
C ALA A 115 -3.34 -7.59 -1.16
N GLU A 116 -2.79 -8.38 -0.23
CA GLU A 116 -3.13 -8.31 1.20
C GLU A 116 -2.79 -6.94 1.81
N LEU A 117 -1.64 -6.36 1.44
CA LEU A 117 -1.29 -5.01 1.86
C LEU A 117 -2.34 -3.99 1.39
N LEU A 118 -2.77 -4.07 0.13
CA LEU A 118 -3.74 -3.13 -0.43
C LEU A 118 -5.11 -3.25 0.27
N MET A 119 -5.51 -4.47 0.64
CA MET A 119 -6.71 -4.75 1.45
C MET A 119 -6.66 -4.06 2.82
N LEU A 120 -5.50 -4.09 3.49
CA LEU A 120 -5.31 -3.38 4.76
C LEU A 120 -5.37 -1.85 4.56
N VAL A 121 -4.72 -1.35 3.50
CA VAL A 121 -4.64 0.09 3.22
C VAL A 121 -6.01 0.69 2.91
N LYS A 122 -6.82 0.05 2.06
CA LYS A 122 -8.17 0.55 1.71
C LYS A 122 -9.08 0.68 2.94
N ASP A 123 -8.85 -0.15 3.95
CA ASP A 123 -9.63 -0.21 5.19
C ASP A 123 -8.99 0.58 6.33
N LYS A 124 -7.90 1.33 6.08
CA LYS A 124 -7.16 2.08 7.12
C LYS A 124 -6.57 1.18 8.22
N LYS A 125 -6.35 -0.10 7.92
CA LYS A 125 -5.96 -1.15 8.87
C LYS A 125 -4.49 -1.53 8.78
N LEU A 126 -3.61 -0.75 8.13
CA LEU A 126 -2.18 -1.08 8.02
C LEU A 126 -1.53 -1.44 9.36
N GLN A 127 -1.94 -0.77 10.44
CA GLN A 127 -1.42 -0.99 11.79
C GLN A 127 -1.80 -2.32 12.44
N SER A 128 -2.82 -3.01 11.95
CA SER A 128 -3.18 -4.35 12.47
C SER A 128 -2.11 -5.40 12.14
N LYS A 129 -1.33 -5.18 11.07
CA LYS A 129 -0.27 -6.09 10.62
C LYS A 129 1.12 -5.49 10.72
N TYR A 130 1.29 -4.22 10.36
CA TYR A 130 2.59 -3.56 10.29
C TYR A 130 2.75 -2.55 11.42
N ARG A 131 3.86 -2.62 12.16
CA ARG A 131 4.18 -1.68 13.25
C ARG A 131 4.69 -0.34 12.69
N ILE A 132 3.94 0.28 11.79
CA ILE A 132 4.20 1.56 11.13
C ILE A 132 3.14 2.54 11.63
N THR A 133 3.54 3.70 12.15
CA THR A 133 2.60 4.69 12.69
C THR A 133 2.58 5.94 11.83
N ARG A 134 1.46 6.67 11.83
CA ARG A 134 1.38 7.97 11.17
C ARG A 134 2.48 8.93 11.64
N ALA A 135 2.76 8.99 12.95
CA ALA A 135 3.85 9.81 13.49
C ALA A 135 5.22 9.47 12.87
N LEU A 136 5.53 8.18 12.72
CA LEU A 136 6.75 7.76 12.02
C LEU A 136 6.75 8.20 10.55
N VAL A 137 5.60 8.10 9.86
CA VAL A 137 5.47 8.51 8.46
C VAL A 137 5.67 10.02 8.32
N GLU A 138 5.08 10.82 9.21
CA GLU A 138 5.23 12.29 9.21
C GLU A 138 6.69 12.73 9.43
N ASP A 139 7.43 12.00 10.27
CA ASP A 139 8.86 12.28 10.51
C ASP A 139 9.73 12.02 9.26
N VAL A 140 9.41 10.97 8.50
CA VAL A 140 10.19 10.52 7.32
C VAL A 140 9.78 11.26 6.04
N PHE A 141 8.48 11.41 5.84
CA PHE A 141 7.87 11.97 4.63
C PHE A 141 7.33 13.37 4.90
N LYS A 142 8.24 14.28 5.23
CA LYS A 142 7.93 15.70 5.53
C LYS A 142 7.29 16.45 4.36
N ASP A 143 7.39 15.91 3.15
CA ASP A 143 6.79 16.40 1.91
C ASP A 143 5.30 16.04 1.76
N ILE A 144 4.75 15.17 2.61
CA ILE A 144 3.32 14.82 2.55
C ILE A 144 2.47 15.97 3.12
N VAL A 145 1.55 16.45 2.29
CA VAL A 145 0.46 17.33 2.72
C VAL A 145 -0.75 16.47 3.10
N TRP A 146 -1.07 16.46 4.40
CA TRP A 146 -2.23 15.73 4.94
C TRP A 146 -3.48 16.60 4.85
N ARG A 147 -4.59 16.05 4.37
CA ARG A 147 -5.86 16.78 4.20
C ARG A 147 -6.64 16.94 5.51
N ASP A 148 -6.34 16.11 6.49
CA ASP A 148 -7.00 16.09 7.79
C ASP A 148 -6.22 16.81 8.90
N LYS A 149 -5.15 17.53 8.54
CA LYS A 149 -4.48 18.52 9.38
C LYS A 149 -5.02 19.91 9.06
#